data_AF-A0A7K4VUY0-F1
#
_entry.id   AF-A0A7K4VUY0-F1
#
_cell.length_a   1.000
_cell.length_b   1.000
_cell.length_c   1.000
_cell.angle_alpha   90.00
_cell.angle_beta   90.00
_cell.angle_gamma   90.00
#
_symmetry.space_group_name_H-M   'P 1'
#
loop_
_entity.id
_entity.type
_entity.pdbx_description
1 polymer ?
#
loop_
_entity_poly.entity_id
_entity_poly.type
_entity_poly.pdbx_seq_one_letter_code
_entity_poly.pdbx_strand_id
1 'polypeptide(L)'
;SWSDCGSFLLSAAVTGQVTLEQHPREVTVQEGDEVTLGCRMEGGSLSSYHMYWYRQGPRGSLEWICRDTYVYGAFQGRFKAREDRSKNRFPL
;
A
#
# COMPACT_ATOMS: atom_id res chain seq x y z
N SER A 1 -11.69 -1.55 57.93
CA SER A 1 -12.59 -2.60 57.42
C SER A 1 -12.92 -2.27 55.99
N TRP A 2 -12.37 -3.03 55.03
CA TRP A 2 -12.75 -3.32 53.63
C TRP A 2 -13.40 -2.20 52.80
N SER A 3 -12.71 -1.58 51.83
CA SER A 3 -12.39 -2.04 50.45
C SER A 3 -13.47 -1.65 49.44
N ASP A 4 -13.11 -0.78 48.48
CA ASP A 4 -13.36 -0.99 47.04
C ASP A 4 -12.49 0.01 46.24
N CYS A 5 -11.36 -0.44 45.71
CA CYS A 5 -11.13 -1.00 44.37
C CYS A 5 -11.06 0.08 43.28
N GLY A 6 -9.83 0.42 42.91
CA GLY A 6 -9.49 1.50 41.99
C GLY A 6 -10.08 1.30 40.59
N SER A 7 -10.73 2.33 40.09
CA SER A 7 -11.06 2.43 38.67
C SER A 7 -9.88 3.06 37.93
N PHE A 8 -8.87 2.25 37.62
CA PHE A 8 -7.92 2.60 36.56
C PHE A 8 -8.65 2.47 35.23
N LEU A 9 -9.06 3.60 34.66
CA LEU A 9 -9.47 3.67 33.26
C LEU A 9 -8.22 3.53 32.38
N LEU A 10 -7.81 2.29 32.10
CA LEU A 10 -6.93 2.00 30.98
C LEU A 10 -7.81 1.80 29.74
N SER A 11 -8.22 2.89 29.10
CA SER A 11 -8.61 2.79 27.69
C SER A 11 -7.33 2.59 26.87
N ALA A 12 -6.84 1.36 26.82
CA ALA A 12 -5.88 0.96 25.80
C ALA A 12 -6.60 0.98 24.45
N ALA A 13 -6.63 2.14 23.80
CA ALA A 13 -7.03 2.21 22.41
C ALA A 13 -5.89 1.61 21.57
N VAL A 14 -6.04 0.35 21.15
CA VAL A 14 -5.22 -0.21 20.07
C VAL A 14 -5.71 0.43 18.77
N THR A 15 -5.00 1.43 18.28
CA THR A 15 -5.25 1.96 16.92
C THR A 15 -4.62 0.99 15.91
N GLY A 16 -5.32 -0.10 15.59
CA GLY A 16 -4.92 -1.08 14.57
C GLY A 16 -5.14 -0.59 13.14
N GLN A 17 -4.77 0.65 12.83
CA GLN A 17 -5.01 1.23 11.51
C GLN A 17 -3.83 0.91 10.57
N VAL A 18 -4.07 0.04 9.58
CA VAL A 18 -3.14 -0.18 8.47
C VAL A 18 -3.24 1.02 7.51
N THR A 19 -2.10 1.59 7.13
CA THR A 19 -2.04 2.70 6.17
C THR A 19 -1.12 2.36 5.01
N LEU A 20 -1.47 2.84 3.81
CA LEU A 20 -0.62 2.77 2.62
C LEU A 20 -0.16 4.17 2.26
N GLU A 21 1.15 4.33 2.18
CA GLU A 21 1.81 5.57 1.80
C GLU A 21 2.44 5.41 0.42
N GLN A 22 2.08 6.29 -0.52
CA GLN A 22 2.59 6.27 -1.89
C GLN A 22 3.52 7.45 -2.15
N HIS A 23 4.59 7.20 -2.92
CA HIS A 23 5.57 8.21 -3.30
C HIS A 23 6.15 7.96 -4.70
N PRO A 24 6.40 8.99 -5.52
CA PRO A 24 5.94 10.36 -5.30
C PRO A 24 4.41 10.45 -5.46
N ARG A 25 3.79 11.44 -4.80
CA ARG A 25 2.34 11.68 -4.94
C ARG A 25 1.98 12.24 -6.31
N GLU A 26 2.92 12.98 -6.90
CA GLU A 26 2.82 13.57 -8.23
C GLU A 26 4.21 13.64 -8.82
N VAL A 27 4.33 13.33 -10.10
CA VAL A 27 5.59 13.36 -10.83
C VAL A 27 5.32 13.64 -12.30
N THR A 28 6.12 14.51 -12.90
CA THR A 28 6.13 14.76 -14.34
C THR A 28 7.43 14.20 -14.90
N VAL A 29 7.31 13.34 -15.89
CA VAL A 29 8.46 12.71 -16.58
C VAL A 29 8.34 12.90 -18.08
N GLN A 30 9.47 12.81 -18.80
CA GLN A 30 9.44 12.83 -20.26
C GLN A 30 9.03 11.46 -20.80
N GLU A 31 8.46 11.43 -22.00
CA GLU A 31 8.13 10.16 -22.65
C GLU A 31 9.40 9.34 -22.89
N GLY A 32 9.38 8.08 -22.44
CA GLY A 32 10.52 7.17 -22.53
C GLY A 32 11.35 7.08 -21.25
N ASP A 33 11.21 8.03 -20.32
CA ASP A 33 11.85 7.94 -19.00
C ASP A 33 11.17 6.88 -18.13
N GLU A 34 11.97 6.19 -17.32
CA GLU A 34 11.46 5.29 -16.28
C GLU A 34 11.17 6.06 -15.00
N VAL A 35 10.02 5.77 -14.39
CA VAL A 35 9.66 6.24 -13.06
C VAL A 35 9.25 5.06 -12.20
N THR A 36 9.66 5.06 -10.94
CA THR A 36 9.24 4.06 -9.96
C THR A 36 8.22 4.69 -9.02
N LEU A 37 7.05 4.08 -8.91
CA LEU A 37 6.05 4.47 -7.91
C LEU A 37 6.21 3.57 -6.68
N GLY A 38 6.55 4.16 -5.54
CA GLY A 38 6.66 3.48 -4.27
C GLY A 38 5.32 3.35 -3.57
N CYS A 39 5.12 2.23 -2.88
CA CYS A 39 4.07 2.03 -1.89
C CYS A 39 4.68 1.39 -0.64
N ARG A 40 4.38 1.94 0.53
CA ARG A 40 4.81 1.42 1.84
C ARG A 40 3.59 1.18 2.73
N MET A 41 3.55 0.02 3.38
CA MET A 41 2.54 -0.28 4.39
C MET A 41 3.06 0.03 5.80
N GLU A 42 2.26 0.74 6.60
CA GLU A 42 2.49 0.96 8.03
C GLU A 42 1.34 0.37 8.85
N GLY A 43 1.60 0.06 10.12
CA GLY A 43 0.60 -0.55 11.01
C GLY A 43 0.24 -2.01 10.69
N GLY A 44 0.93 -2.65 9.74
CA GLY A 44 0.69 -4.03 9.31
C GLY A 44 1.88 -4.66 8.61
N SER A 45 1.68 -5.86 8.05
CA SER A 45 2.68 -6.58 7.27
C SER A 45 2.14 -6.90 5.88
N LEU A 46 2.90 -6.56 4.83
CA LEU A 46 2.53 -6.90 3.45
C LEU A 46 2.34 -8.41 3.28
N SER A 47 3.01 -9.24 4.08
CA SER A 47 2.84 -10.71 4.09
C SER A 47 1.41 -11.18 4.34
N SER A 48 0.57 -10.34 4.94
CA SER A 48 -0.81 -10.66 5.27
C SER A 48 -1.83 -10.17 4.23
N TYR A 49 -1.38 -9.52 3.14
CA TYR A 49 -2.27 -8.90 2.16
C TYR A 49 -1.82 -9.16 0.72
N HIS A 50 -2.78 -9.23 -0.19
CA HIS A 50 -2.52 -9.07 -1.62
C HIS A 50 -2.40 -7.59 -1.95
N MET A 51 -1.42 -7.24 -2.77
CA MET A 51 -1.17 -5.88 -3.17
C MET A 51 -1.56 -5.65 -4.62
N TYR A 52 -1.99 -4.43 -4.91
CA TYR A 52 -2.46 -4.08 -6.24
C TYR A 52 -1.97 -2.69 -6.61
N TRP A 53 -1.60 -2.54 -7.88
CA TRP A 53 -1.57 -1.25 -8.53
C TRP A 53 -2.67 -1.18 -9.58
N TYR A 54 -3.33 -0.04 -9.64
CA TYR A 54 -4.34 0.28 -10.63
C TYR A 54 -4.21 1.73 -11.04
N ARG A 55 -4.79 2.07 -12.18
CA ARG A 55 -4.95 3.45 -12.63
C ARG A 55 -6.41 3.74 -12.93
N GLN A 56 -6.76 5.01 -12.88
CA GLN A 56 -8.05 5.47 -13.38
C GLN A 56 -7.93 5.75 -14.88
N GLY A 57 -8.83 5.17 -15.67
CA GLY A 57 -8.93 5.41 -17.10
C GLY A 57 -9.61 6.75 -17.43
N PRO A 58 -9.65 7.16 -18.70
CA PRO A 58 -10.15 8.47 -19.14
C PRO A 58 -11.60 8.78 -18.76
N ARG A 59 -12.40 7.76 -18.42
CA ARG A 59 -13.82 7.90 -18.01
C ARG A 59 -14.07 7.44 -16.57
N GLY A 60 -13.03 7.41 -15.75
CA GLY A 60 -13.14 6.98 -14.36
C GLY A 60 -13.14 5.46 -14.15
N SER A 61 -12.96 4.65 -15.21
CA SER A 61 -12.87 3.20 -15.11
C SER A 61 -11.64 2.78 -14.30
N LEU A 62 -11.80 1.79 -13.44
CA LEU A 62 -10.68 1.19 -12.70
C LEU A 62 -9.96 0.19 -13.60
N GLU A 63 -8.69 0.45 -13.89
CA GLU A 63 -7.85 -0.45 -14.70
C GLU A 63 -6.75 -1.06 -13.83
N TRP A 64 -6.85 -2.36 -13.58
CA TRP A 64 -5.88 -3.10 -12.78
C TRP A 64 -4.58 -3.31 -13.55
N ILE A 65 -3.46 -2.85 -12.99
CA ILE A 65 -2.12 -2.99 -13.60
C ILE A 65 -1.50 -4.31 -13.15
N CYS A 66 -1.52 -4.59 -11.84
CA CYS A 66 -0.99 -5.83 -11.29
C CYS A 66 -1.73 -6.28 -10.02
N ARG A 67 -1.61 -7.58 -9.74
CA ARG A 67 -1.81 -8.19 -8.42
C ARG A 67 -0.48 -8.78 -8.00
N ASP A 68 0.02 -8.38 -6.83
CA ASP A 68 1.36 -8.74 -6.36
C ASP A 68 2.38 -8.50 -7.51
N THR A 69 3.27 -9.45 -7.80
CA THR A 69 4.23 -9.30 -8.91
C THR A 69 3.65 -9.68 -10.29
N TYR A 70 2.38 -10.07 -10.38
CA TYR A 70 1.74 -10.47 -11.64
C TYR A 70 1.11 -9.27 -12.37
N VAL A 71 1.67 -8.91 -13.53
CA VAL A 71 1.21 -7.78 -14.36
C VAL A 71 0.22 -8.27 -15.42
N TYR A 72 -0.91 -7.56 -15.57
CA TYR A 72 -2.01 -7.94 -16.47
C TYR A 72 -1.75 -7.51 -17.93
N GLY A 73 -2.02 -8.43 -18.87
CA GLY A 73 -2.22 -8.19 -20.31
C GLY A 73 -1.56 -6.94 -20.89
N ALA A 74 -2.38 -5.91 -21.18
CA ALA A 74 -1.96 -4.68 -21.85
C ALA A 74 -0.88 -3.85 -21.11
N PHE A 75 -0.57 -4.18 -19.87
CA PHE A 75 0.48 -3.55 -19.06
C PHE A 75 1.78 -4.35 -19.01
N GLN A 76 1.78 -5.59 -19.49
CA GLN A 76 2.98 -6.41 -19.60
C GLN A 76 3.99 -5.74 -20.53
N GLY A 77 5.27 -5.79 -20.15
CA GLY A 77 6.36 -5.14 -20.88
C GLY A 77 6.48 -3.63 -20.67
N ARG A 78 5.49 -2.97 -20.04
CA ARG A 78 5.53 -1.53 -19.71
C ARG A 78 5.65 -1.23 -18.22
N PHE A 79 5.16 -2.12 -17.37
CA PHE A 79 5.19 -1.97 -15.92
C PHE A 79 5.87 -3.18 -15.26
N LYS A 80 6.52 -2.96 -14.10
CA LYS A 80 7.20 -4.02 -13.36
C LYS A 80 7.02 -3.86 -11.85
N ALA A 81 5.97 -4.50 -11.33
CA ALA A 81 5.79 -4.61 -9.89
C ALA A 81 6.91 -5.42 -9.23
N ARG A 82 7.38 -4.93 -8.07
CA ARG A 82 8.30 -5.66 -7.20
C ARG A 82 7.73 -5.71 -5.80
N GLU A 83 8.23 -6.64 -5.00
CA GLU A 83 7.81 -6.81 -3.64
C GLU A 83 9.01 -6.95 -2.71
N ASP A 84 9.01 -6.17 -1.63
CA ASP A 84 9.96 -6.26 -0.53
C ASP A 84 9.18 -6.30 0.79
N ARG A 85 8.74 -7.52 1.16
CA ARG A 85 7.99 -7.77 2.40
C ARG A 85 8.82 -7.45 3.64
N SER A 86 10.14 -7.57 3.58
CA SER A 86 11.03 -7.25 4.71
C SER A 86 11.00 -5.77 5.08
N LYS A 87 10.70 -4.91 4.10
CA LYS A 87 10.58 -3.46 4.27
C LYS A 87 9.14 -2.96 4.20
N ASN A 88 8.17 -3.88 4.08
CA ASN A 88 6.77 -3.54 3.78
C ASN A 88 6.62 -2.60 2.58
N ARG A 89 7.34 -2.87 1.48
CA ARG A 89 7.29 -2.08 0.24
C ARG A 89 6.78 -2.88 -0.95
N PHE A 90 6.02 -2.20 -1.81
CA PHE A 90 5.47 -2.75 -3.04
C PHE A 90 5.57 -1.73 -4.20
N PRO A 91 6.78 -1.50 -4.74
CA PRO A 91 6.97 -0.54 -5.84
C PRO A 91 6.46 -1.08 -7.19
N LEU A 92 5.99 -0.17 -8.05
CA LEU A 92 5.62 -0.40 -9.46
C LEU A 92 6.66 0.17 -10.43
#